data_AF-A0A0V0GR00-F1
#
_entry.id   AF-A0A0V0GR00-F1
#
_cell.length_a   1.000
_cell.length_b   1.000
_cell.length_c   1.000
_cell.angle_alpha   90.00
_cell.angle_beta   90.00
_cell.angle_gamma   90.00
#
_symmetry.space_group_name_H-M   'P 1'
#
loop_
_entity.id
_entity.type
_entity.pdbx_description
1 polymer ?
#
loop_
_entity_poly.entity_id
_entity_poly.type
_entity_poly.pdbx_seq_one_letter_code
_entity_poly.pdbx_strand_id
1 'polypeptide(L)'
;MVSPIVTIQVTKFECGGLALSFSVSHPAIDGFTGLNFMFEWGKVCRLGTPIDKINFLSFNIGNIFPTRDISCLFKSNNITHVANREENISC
;
A
#
# COMPACT_ATOMS: atom_id res chain seq x y z
N MET A 1 9.23 -12.06 -5.61
CA MET A 1 7.98 -12.18 -6.40
C MET A 1 7.02 -11.12 -5.86
N VAL A 2 6.50 -10.23 -6.69
CA VAL A 2 5.60 -9.15 -6.24
C VAL A 2 4.17 -9.70 -6.28
N SER A 3 3.51 -9.80 -5.13
CA SER A 3 2.11 -10.20 -5.06
C SER A 3 1.20 -8.99 -5.31
N PRO A 4 0.09 -9.16 -6.05
CA PRO A 4 -0.87 -8.06 -6.27
C PRO A 4 -1.50 -7.62 -4.94
N ILE A 5 -1.75 -6.31 -4.81
CA ILE A 5 -2.39 -5.73 -3.62
C ILE A 5 -3.87 -6.12 -3.55
N VAL A 6 -4.55 -6.14 -4.71
CA VAL A 6 -5.96 -6.54 -4.84
C VAL A 6 -6.09 -7.44 -6.07
N THR A 7 -6.84 -8.53 -5.95
CA THR A 7 -7.31 -9.37 -7.06
C THR A 7 -8.83 -9.49 -6.96
N ILE A 8 -9.52 -9.29 -8.07
CA ILE A 8 -10.99 -9.33 -8.16
C ILE A 8 -11.37 -10.44 -9.12
N GLN A 9 -12.24 -11.35 -8.68
CA GLN A 9 -12.83 -12.38 -9.53
C GLN A 9 -14.32 -12.11 -9.74
N VAL A 10 -14.75 -12.21 -10.99
CA VAL A 10 -16.15 -12.10 -11.38
C VAL A 10 -16.63 -13.45 -11.91
N THR A 11 -17.62 -14.04 -11.25
CA THR A 11 -18.22 -15.30 -11.67
C THR A 11 -19.68 -15.06 -12.08
N LYS A 12 -20.02 -15.35 -13.34
CA LYS A 12 -21.40 -15.31 -13.84
C LYS A 12 -21.99 -16.71 -13.81
N PHE A 13 -23.15 -16.85 -13.20
CA PHE A 13 -23.90 -18.11 -13.15
C PHE A 13 -24.86 -18.20 -14.34
N GLU A 14 -25.22 -19.43 -14.72
CA GLU A 14 -26.16 -19.68 -15.84
C GLU A 14 -27.54 -19.05 -15.59
N CYS A 15 -27.98 -18.94 -14.33
CA CYS A 15 -29.21 -18.27 -13.95
C CYS A 15 -29.18 -16.73 -14.13
N GLY A 16 -28.07 -16.17 -14.59
CA GLY A 16 -27.86 -14.72 -14.76
C GLY A 16 -27.35 -14.01 -13.49
N GLY A 17 -27.24 -14.71 -12.36
CA GLY A 17 -26.62 -14.18 -11.14
C GLY A 17 -25.12 -13.91 -11.31
N LEU A 18 -24.58 -13.04 -10.46
CA LEU A 18 -23.16 -12.68 -10.42
C LEU A 18 -22.62 -12.84 -9.00
N ALA A 19 -21.46 -13.47 -8.85
CA ALA A 19 -20.65 -13.42 -7.63
C ALA A 19 -19.38 -12.61 -7.89
N LEU A 20 -19.09 -11.69 -6.97
CA LEU A 20 -17.84 -10.92 -6.94
C LEU A 20 -17.02 -11.39 -5.74
N SER A 21 -15.78 -11.79 -5.97
CA SER A 21 -14.83 -12.16 -4.94
C SER A 21 -13.64 -11.22 -4.93
N PHE A 22 -13.16 -10.89 -3.74
CA PHE A 22 -12.02 -10.01 -3.50
C PHE A 22 -10.98 -10.74 -2.69
N SER A 23 -9.74 -10.70 -3.18
CA SER A 23 -8.57 -11.07 -2.41
C SER A 23 -7.69 -9.85 -2.25
N VAL A 24 -7.39 -9.49 -1.01
CA VAL A 24 -6.56 -8.33 -0.67
C VAL A 24 -5.34 -8.76 0.12
N SER A 25 -4.21 -8.11 -0.14
CA SER A 25 -2.99 -8.30 0.61
C SER A 25 -3.12 -7.63 1.98
N HIS A 26 -3.29 -8.44 3.04
CA HIS A 26 -3.46 -7.95 4.42
C HIS A 26 -2.30 -7.04 4.92
N PRO A 27 -1.03 -7.21 4.48
CA PRO A 27 0.03 -6.24 4.77
C PRO A 27 -0.20 -4.84 4.20
N ALA A 28 -1.02 -4.69 3.17
CA ALA A 28 -1.28 -3.41 2.50
C ALA A 28 -2.66 -2.82 2.86
N ILE A 29 -3.62 -3.65 3.26
CA ILE A 29 -5.02 -3.27 3.46
C ILE A 29 -5.56 -3.98 4.70
N ASP A 30 -6.05 -3.22 5.68
CA ASP A 30 -6.81 -3.78 6.80
C ASP A 30 -8.29 -4.05 6.41
N GLY A 31 -9.01 -4.76 7.28
CA GLY A 31 -10.40 -5.14 7.00
C GLY A 31 -11.33 -3.94 6.76
N PHE A 32 -11.13 -2.83 7.49
CA PHE A 32 -11.95 -1.64 7.34
C PHE A 32 -11.69 -0.95 5.99
N THR A 33 -10.43 -0.78 5.62
CA THR A 33 -10.00 -0.20 4.35
C THR A 33 -10.46 -1.05 3.17
N GLY A 34 -10.38 -2.38 3.28
CA GLY A 34 -10.86 -3.31 2.26
C GLY A 34 -12.36 -3.23 2.02
N LEU A 35 -13.16 -3.16 3.09
CA LEU A 35 -14.61 -2.97 2.97
C LEU A 35 -14.95 -1.59 2.40
N ASN A 36 -14.28 -0.53 2.86
CA ASN A 36 -14.51 0.82 2.37
C ASN A 36 -14.21 0.94 0.87
N PHE A 37 -13.12 0.31 0.40
CA PHE A 37 -12.82 0.22 -1.03
C PHE A 37 -13.97 -0.42 -1.83
N MET A 38 -14.56 -1.51 -1.34
CA MET A 38 -15.68 -2.17 -2.01
C MET A 38 -16.93 -1.28 -2.08
N PHE A 39 -17.24 -0.52 -1.02
CA PHE A 39 -18.36 0.43 -1.00
C PHE A 39 -18.16 1.59 -1.97
N GLU A 40 -16.97 2.21 -1.97
CA GLU A 40 -16.65 3.31 -2.89
C GLU A 40 -16.60 2.83 -4.34
N TRP A 41 -16.10 1.62 -4.61
CA TRP A 41 -16.16 1.01 -5.94
C TRP A 41 -17.61 0.85 -6.42
N GLY A 42 -18.52 0.42 -5.55
CA GLY A 42 -19.96 0.37 -5.84
C GLY A 42 -20.56 1.74 -6.17
N LYS A 43 -20.14 2.80 -5.47
CA LYS A 43 -20.57 4.18 -5.74
C LYS A 43 -20.10 4.68 -7.11
N VAL A 44 -18.84 4.39 -7.48
CA VAL A 44 -18.25 4.72 -8.79
C VAL A 44 -18.99 4.02 -9.92
N CYS A 45 -19.33 2.74 -9.75
CA CYS A 45 -20.04 1.95 -10.77
C CYS A 45 -21.52 2.37 -10.92
N ARG A 46 -22.12 3.01 -9.92
CA ARG A 46 -23.51 3.44 -9.98
C ARG A 46 -23.65 4.75 -10.75
N LEU A 47 -24.37 4.71 -11.87
CA LEU A 47 -24.72 5.89 -12.65
C LEU A 47 -25.44 6.94 -11.78
N GLY A 48 -24.98 8.19 -11.83
CA GLY A 48 -25.59 9.31 -11.11
C GLY A 48 -25.04 9.59 -9.70
N THR A 49 -24.01 8.87 -9.24
CA THR A 49 -23.28 9.32 -8.04
C THR A 49 -22.41 10.54 -8.41
N PRO A 50 -22.59 11.71 -7.75
CA PRO A 50 -21.74 12.87 -7.96
C PRO A 50 -20.29 12.58 -7.56
N ILE A 51 -19.32 13.08 -8.34
CA ILE A 51 -17.88 12.83 -8.13
C ILE A 51 -17.38 13.30 -6.77
N ASP A 52 -17.97 14.37 -6.25
CA ASP A 52 -17.71 14.96 -4.93
C ASP A 52 -18.14 14.05 -3.76
N LYS A 53 -19.00 13.06 -4.02
CA LYS A 53 -19.44 12.07 -3.02
C LYS A 53 -18.66 10.77 -3.05
N ILE A 54 -17.67 10.66 -3.93
CA ILE A 54 -16.78 9.51 -4.06
C ILE A 54 -15.52 9.80 -3.25
N ASN A 55 -15.22 8.93 -2.29
CA ASN A 55 -13.99 9.06 -1.53
C ASN A 55 -12.88 8.29 -2.25
N PHE A 56 -11.98 9.02 -2.90
CA PHE A 56 -10.80 8.43 -3.51
C PHE A 56 -9.80 8.04 -2.43
N LEU A 57 -9.44 6.76 -2.41
CA LEU A 57 -8.36 6.26 -1.59
C LEU A 57 -7.03 6.85 -2.11
N SER A 58 -6.65 8.01 -1.57
CA SER A 58 -5.46 8.75 -1.96
C SER A 58 -4.31 8.43 -1.01
N PHE A 59 -3.34 7.68 -1.52
CA PHE A 59 -2.10 7.40 -0.80
C PHE A 59 -1.02 8.39 -1.24
N ASN A 60 -0.56 9.26 -0.35
CA ASN A 60 0.66 10.01 -0.61
C ASN A 60 1.86 9.07 -0.42
N ILE A 61 2.40 8.58 -1.54
CA ILE A 61 3.50 7.62 -1.55
C ILE A 61 4.74 8.19 -0.84
N GLY A 62 4.99 9.50 -0.96
CA GLY A 62 6.11 10.15 -0.27
C GLY A 62 5.94 10.21 1.25
N ASN A 63 4.70 10.17 1.75
CA ASN A 63 4.41 10.11 3.18
C ASN A 63 4.44 8.66 3.73
N ILE A 64 4.03 7.68 2.92
CA ILE A 64 4.00 6.26 3.31
C ILE A 64 5.40 5.64 3.23
N PHE A 65 6.15 5.99 2.19
CA PHE A 65 7.52 5.57 1.97
C PHE A 65 8.41 6.80 1.93
N PRO A 66 8.66 7.44 3.09
CA PRO A 66 9.55 8.59 3.14
C PRO A 66 10.91 8.19 2.59
N THR A 67 11.56 9.11 1.89
CA THR A 67 12.89 8.88 1.34
C THR A 67 13.83 8.54 2.50
N ARG A 68 14.48 7.37 2.42
CA ARG A 68 15.44 6.96 3.43
C ARG A 68 16.62 7.92 3.40
N ASP A 69 16.99 8.49 4.55
CA ASP A 69 18.21 9.28 4.66
C ASP A 69 19.43 8.38 4.38
N ILE A 70 20.19 8.74 3.35
CA ILE A 70 21.41 8.03 2.93
C ILE A 70 22.68 8.76 3.33
N SER A 71 22.59 9.83 4.13
CA SER A 71 23.75 10.59 4.64
C SER A 71 24.76 9.70 5.36
N CYS A 72 24.30 8.62 6.00
CA CYS A 72 25.16 7.63 6.66
C CYS A 72 26.04 6.83 5.69
N LEU A 73 25.63 6.63 4.43
CA LEU A 73 26.41 5.90 3.42
C LEU A 73 27.63 6.70 2.95
N PHE A 74 27.53 8.03 2.92
CA PHE A 74 28.63 8.90 2.53
C PHE A 74 29.64 9.15 3.66
N LYS A 75 29.31 8.77 4.90
CA LYS A 75 30.23 8.87 6.05
C LYS A 75 31.33 7.81 6.02
N SER A 76 31.16 6.73 5.24
CA SER A 76 32.03 5.55 5.25
C SER A 76 33.32 5.67 4.41
N ASN A 77 33.50 6.73 3.60
CA ASN A 77 34.65 6.84 2.69
C ASN A 77 35.68 7.92 3.05
N ASN A 78 35.61 8.51 4.24
CA ASN A 78 36.79 9.18 4.79
C ASN A 78 37.70 8.11 5.40
N ILE A 79 38.56 7.59 4.53
CA ILE A 79 39.73 6.77 4.84
C ILE A 79 40.47 7.35 6.04
N THR A 80 40.42 6.65 7.16
CA THR A 80 41.51 6.62 8.15
C THR A 80 41.64 5.16 8.57
N HIS A 81 42.52 4.37 7.96
CA HIS A 81 43.85 4.17 8.54
C HIS A 81 44.18 5.26 9.57
N VAL A 82 43.73 5.06 10.81
CA VAL A 82 44.36 5.44 12.09
C VAL A 82 43.34 5.25 13.23
N ALA A 83 43.69 4.29 14.09
CA ALA A 83 43.53 4.25 15.54
C ALA A 83 42.12 4.29 16.18
N ASN A 84 41.78 3.11 16.72
CA ASN A 84 41.41 2.87 18.13
C ASN A 84 40.03 3.29 18.66
N ARG A 85 39.27 2.21 18.97
CA ARG A 85 38.79 1.85 20.31
C ARG A 85 37.50 2.52 20.81
N GLU A 86 36.49 1.65 20.94
CA GLU A 86 35.36 1.60 21.91
C GLU A 86 34.50 2.89 22.01
N GLU A 87 33.19 2.87 21.80
CA GLU A 87 32.25 2.24 22.73
C GLU A 87 30.82 2.12 22.14
N ASN A 88 30.19 0.97 22.46
CA ASN A 88 28.81 0.80 22.91
C ASN A 88 27.63 1.10 21.96
N ILE A 89 27.42 0.07 21.14
CA ILE A 89 26.15 -0.52 20.68
C ILE A 89 24.99 -0.38 21.69
N SER A 90 23.87 0.20 21.25
CA SER A 90 22.52 -0.21 21.62
C SER A 90 21.54 0.35 20.59
N CYS A 91 21.12 -0.49 19.65
CA CYS A 91 19.91 -0.29 18.84
C CYS A 91 18.83 -1.21 19.39
#